data_AF-A0A6J1TAY3-F1
#
_entry.id   AF-A0A6J1TAY3-F1
#
_cell.length_a   1.000
_cell.length_b   1.000
_cell.length_c   1.000
_cell.angle_alpha   90.00
_cell.angle_beta   90.00
_cell.angle_gamma   90.00
#
_symmetry.space_group_name_H-M   'P 1'
#
loop_
_entity.id
_entity.type
_entity.pdbx_description
1 polymer ?
#
loop_
_entity_poly.entity_id
_entity_poly.type
_entity_poly.pdbx_seq_one_letter_code
_entity_poly.pdbx_strand_id
1 'polypeptide(L)'
;MASSQSGWPAGGPAPHTEENGNHFVDQVIPALVTDGALGEDVAVLSHDIRPVGGYGQDHWMSCTLKVALELDDRKLKTRRTVRLVAKYQANDPVWLDTAVSCRNEDHMYNQVAPFFQSLWDESSHGDPEPLGIFPKCYRASAGGEGATPLVVMEDMSADGFRLASSATALDGAHVFLTLQRLGRMHALSYGAKVLRKSDFLSLARQLQDAEFGESNRAYQTGFIGGTTGPGLRRLAARGDLDAATVEQLRRRLRAGRDDIPDGVFNVMLEARSPEEPLAVIAHGDFNRNNMMFKYDEATGRPVDVRFFDLQTCRYCSPAVDLSVFLFLNTTASQRAAHWDDFFVSYYDGLTTALRRLLSGSSTDPTLSPTMEMPSLAAIRADFARHALYGFVICSYFLPVMQAGPQEGSEGSTEEMYAVVRSIPDKFEAGQTMASFLEYLGEDGENTVADLLLEFVDRGLVGL
;
A
#
# COMPACT_ATOMS: atom_id res chain seq x y z
N MET A 1 -11.77 -10.62 -38.22
CA MET A 1 -11.69 -9.75 -37.03
C MET A 1 -10.52 -10.27 -36.22
N ALA A 2 -9.40 -9.55 -36.24
CA ALA A 2 -8.14 -10.03 -35.68
C ALA A 2 -8.20 -9.97 -34.15
N SER A 3 -8.05 -11.14 -33.51
CA SER A 3 -7.81 -11.25 -32.07
C SER A 3 -6.40 -10.72 -31.77
N SER A 4 -6.30 -9.52 -31.21
CA SER A 4 -5.05 -9.08 -30.59
C SER A 4 -4.89 -9.85 -29.27
N GLN A 5 -4.29 -11.04 -29.34
CA GLN A 5 -3.67 -11.65 -28.16
C GLN A 5 -2.48 -10.76 -27.81
N SER A 6 -2.68 -9.79 -26.93
CA SER A 6 -1.59 -9.08 -26.29
C SER A 6 -0.92 -10.06 -25.31
N GLY A 7 0.15 -10.71 -25.75
CA GLY A 7 1.02 -11.48 -24.86
C GLY A 7 1.58 -10.58 -23.75
N TRP A 8 2.12 -11.19 -22.70
CA TRP A 8 2.81 -10.45 -21.64
C TRP A 8 3.90 -9.55 -22.24
N PRO A 9 4.06 -8.29 -21.79
CA PRO A 9 5.21 -7.48 -22.18
C PRO A 9 6.49 -8.25 -21.85
N ALA A 10 7.50 -8.13 -22.71
CA ALA A 10 8.81 -8.71 -22.44
C ALA A 10 9.44 -7.97 -21.26
N GLY A 11 9.29 -8.52 -20.05
CA GLY A 11 10.03 -8.05 -18.88
C GLY A 11 11.53 -8.23 -19.12
N GLY A 12 12.29 -7.14 -19.08
CA GLY A 12 13.75 -7.20 -19.09
C GLY A 12 14.25 -7.81 -17.77
N PRO A 13 15.42 -8.47 -17.76
CA PRO A 13 16.02 -8.93 -16.51
C PRO A 13 16.29 -7.74 -15.58
N ALA A 14 16.08 -7.92 -14.28
CA ALA A 14 16.46 -6.94 -13.28
C ALA A 14 17.97 -6.67 -13.37
N PRO A 15 18.42 -5.40 -13.36
CA PRO A 15 19.84 -5.12 -13.19
C PRO A 15 20.32 -5.70 -11.86
N HIS A 16 21.48 -6.36 -11.89
CA HIS A 16 22.06 -7.02 -10.70
C HIS A 16 22.43 -5.98 -9.62
N THR A 17 22.53 -6.38 -8.35
CA THR A 17 22.86 -5.49 -7.22
C THR A 17 24.15 -4.68 -7.45
N GLU A 18 25.14 -5.28 -8.12
CA GLU A 18 26.39 -4.62 -8.51
C GLU A 18 26.18 -3.55 -9.59
N GLU A 19 25.37 -3.84 -10.61
CA GLU A 19 25.01 -2.88 -11.66
C GLU A 19 24.22 -1.70 -11.09
N ASN A 20 23.27 -1.96 -10.20
CA ASN A 20 22.52 -0.91 -9.49
C ASN A 20 23.42 -0.08 -8.57
N GLY A 21 24.42 -0.71 -7.95
CA GLY A 21 25.45 -0.01 -7.17
C GLY A 21 26.29 0.93 -8.03
N ASN A 22 26.81 0.43 -9.15
CA ASN A 22 27.60 1.23 -10.09
C ASN A 22 26.76 2.38 -10.69
N HIS A 23 25.54 2.09 -11.14
CA HIS A 23 24.59 3.11 -11.60
C HIS A 23 24.33 4.17 -10.52
N PHE A 24 24.17 3.76 -9.26
CA PHE A 24 23.95 4.71 -8.17
C PHE A 24 25.14 5.67 -8.01
N VAL A 25 26.37 5.14 -8.06
CA VAL A 25 27.60 5.94 -7.95
C VAL A 25 27.77 6.87 -9.14
N ASP A 26 27.60 6.36 -10.36
CA ASP A 26 27.97 7.07 -11.58
C ASP A 26 26.91 8.07 -12.03
N GLN A 27 25.64 7.83 -11.73
CA GLN A 27 24.52 8.63 -12.24
C GLN A 27 23.70 9.28 -11.12
N VAL A 28 23.37 8.52 -10.07
CA VAL A 28 22.42 8.99 -9.04
C VAL A 28 23.07 9.97 -8.08
N ILE A 29 24.26 9.66 -7.54
CA ILE A 29 24.97 10.58 -6.64
C ILE A 29 25.23 11.95 -7.30
N PRO A 30 25.78 12.05 -8.53
CA PRO A 30 25.95 13.33 -9.22
C PRO A 30 24.64 14.10 -9.40
N ALA A 31 23.54 13.40 -9.75
CA ALA A 31 22.22 14.02 -9.88
C ALA A 31 21.73 14.58 -8.53
N LEU A 32 21.86 13.82 -7.44
CA LEU A 32 21.47 14.27 -6.10
C LEU A 32 22.24 15.51 -5.62
N VAL A 33 23.51 15.64 -6.00
CA VAL A 33 24.32 16.84 -5.74
C VAL A 33 23.89 18.01 -6.62
N THR A 34 23.73 17.77 -7.92
CA THR A 34 23.40 18.80 -8.91
C THR A 34 22.01 19.40 -8.67
N ASP A 35 21.05 18.57 -8.30
CA ASP A 35 19.68 18.97 -7.98
C ASP A 35 19.56 19.64 -6.59
N GLY A 36 20.66 19.69 -5.83
CA GLY A 36 20.68 20.26 -4.48
C GLY A 36 19.96 19.39 -3.43
N ALA A 37 19.55 18.17 -3.77
CA ALA A 37 18.83 17.27 -2.87
C ALA A 37 19.64 16.92 -1.62
N LEU A 38 20.97 16.91 -1.74
CA LEU A 38 21.89 16.69 -0.62
C LEU A 38 22.31 17.98 0.09
N GLY A 39 21.86 19.17 -0.34
CA GLY A 39 22.26 20.48 0.20
C GLY A 39 22.88 21.40 -0.86
N GLU A 40 22.95 22.69 -0.55
CA GLU A 40 23.57 23.70 -1.42
C GLU A 40 25.11 23.72 -1.23
N ASP A 41 25.87 23.51 -2.30
CA ASP A 41 27.36 23.44 -2.32
C ASP A 41 27.95 22.32 -1.44
N VAL A 42 27.60 21.08 -1.80
CA VAL A 42 28.10 19.86 -1.17
C VAL A 42 29.05 19.11 -2.10
N ALA A 43 30.11 18.52 -1.53
CA ALA A 43 30.97 17.57 -2.23
C ALA A 43 30.92 16.20 -1.55
N VAL A 44 30.77 15.13 -2.32
CA VAL A 44 30.79 13.75 -1.81
C VAL A 44 32.25 13.32 -1.67
N LEU A 45 32.66 12.98 -0.45
CA LEU A 45 34.02 12.55 -0.12
C LEU A 45 34.21 11.04 -0.29
N SER A 46 33.21 10.27 0.14
CA SER A 46 33.20 8.81 0.04
C SER A 46 31.77 8.28 0.10
N HIS A 47 31.57 7.05 -0.37
CA HIS A 47 30.32 6.34 -0.30
C HIS A 47 30.54 4.91 0.21
N ASP A 48 29.53 4.36 0.89
CA ASP A 48 29.42 2.95 1.26
C ASP A 48 28.03 2.48 0.84
N ILE A 49 27.98 1.52 -0.08
CA ILE A 49 26.73 0.99 -0.65
C ILE A 49 26.65 -0.48 -0.33
N ARG A 50 25.53 -0.90 0.25
CA ARG A 50 25.29 -2.29 0.64
C ARG A 50 23.88 -2.70 0.25
N PRO A 51 23.67 -3.92 -0.25
CA PRO A 51 22.32 -4.44 -0.41
C PRO A 51 21.65 -4.58 0.97
N VAL A 52 20.34 -4.35 1.02
CA VAL A 52 19.54 -4.70 2.20
C VAL A 52 19.27 -6.21 2.15
N GLY A 53 20.03 -6.97 2.95
CA GLY A 53 19.83 -8.38 3.35
C GLY A 53 19.40 -9.44 2.30
N GLY A 54 20.28 -10.42 2.01
CA GLY A 54 19.98 -11.82 1.62
C GLY A 54 19.25 -12.09 0.28
N TYR A 55 19.76 -13.01 -0.54
CA TYR A 55 18.95 -13.62 -1.61
C TYR A 55 17.63 -14.13 -0.99
N GLY A 56 16.49 -13.56 -1.40
CA GLY A 56 15.16 -14.08 -1.06
C GLY A 56 14.52 -13.63 0.25
N GLN A 57 14.87 -12.47 0.84
CA GLN A 57 14.07 -11.91 1.95
C GLN A 57 13.43 -10.55 1.61
N ASP A 58 12.10 -10.60 1.46
CA ASP A 58 11.09 -9.55 1.65
C ASP A 58 11.14 -8.24 0.84
N HIS A 59 11.75 -8.25 -0.35
CA HIS A 59 11.50 -7.21 -1.36
C HIS A 59 11.12 -7.85 -2.70
N TRP A 60 9.90 -8.40 -2.74
CA TRP A 60 9.33 -9.18 -3.84
C TRP A 60 9.43 -8.50 -5.23
N MET A 61 9.47 -7.16 -5.26
CA MET A 61 9.40 -6.36 -6.48
C MET A 61 10.59 -5.42 -6.73
N SER A 62 11.50 -5.26 -5.77
CA SER A 62 12.53 -4.21 -5.83
C SER A 62 13.89 -4.66 -5.31
N CYS A 63 14.95 -4.12 -5.91
CA CYS A 63 16.30 -4.20 -5.38
C CYS A 63 16.56 -2.98 -4.49
N THR A 64 16.78 -3.21 -3.20
CA THR A 64 16.98 -2.13 -2.22
C THR A 64 18.44 -2.05 -1.79
N LEU A 65 19.04 -0.86 -1.91
CA LEU A 65 20.39 -0.56 -1.43
C LEU A 65 20.33 0.41 -0.25
N LYS A 66 21.13 0.16 0.78
CA LYS A 66 21.51 1.16 1.78
C LYS A 66 22.75 1.88 1.32
N VAL A 67 22.71 3.20 1.41
CA VAL A 67 23.80 4.08 0.96
C VAL A 67 24.17 5.04 2.09
N ALA A 68 25.43 5.05 2.48
CA ALA A 68 26.00 6.08 3.35
C ALA A 68 26.93 6.97 2.53
N LEU A 69 26.67 8.28 2.54
CA LEU A 69 27.48 9.30 1.86
C LEU A 69 28.14 10.19 2.89
N GLU A 70 29.47 10.30 2.83
CA GLU A 70 30.22 11.30 3.60
C GLU A 70 30.32 12.57 2.76
N LEU A 71 29.73 13.66 3.26
CA LEU A 71 29.65 14.94 2.56
C LEU A 71 30.54 15.99 3.23
N ASP A 72 31.21 16.79 2.41
CA ASP A 72 31.76 18.09 2.78
C ASP A 72 30.73 19.17 2.41
N ASP A 73 30.03 19.69 3.42
CA ASP A 73 29.04 20.74 3.26
C ASP A 73 29.71 22.10 3.45
N ARG A 74 30.04 22.75 2.34
CA ARG A 74 30.86 23.97 2.33
C ARG A 74 30.06 25.18 2.79
N LYS A 75 28.74 25.18 2.57
CA LYS A 75 27.82 26.20 3.06
C LYS A 75 27.71 26.16 4.58
N LEU A 76 27.54 24.97 5.16
CA LEU A 76 27.47 24.77 6.61
C LEU A 76 28.84 24.68 7.29
N LYS A 77 29.92 24.60 6.50
CA LYS A 77 31.31 24.42 6.97
C LYS A 77 31.47 23.21 7.88
N THR A 78 30.81 22.10 7.52
CA THR A 78 30.81 20.88 8.32
C THR A 78 30.91 19.65 7.44
N ARG A 79 31.43 18.55 8.01
CA ARG A 79 31.30 17.23 7.41
C ARG A 79 30.10 16.53 8.00
N ARG A 80 29.30 15.89 7.15
CA ARG A 80 28.12 15.14 7.60
C ARG A 80 27.91 13.86 6.80
N THR A 81 27.46 12.84 7.50
CA THR A 81 27.00 11.60 6.88
C THR A 81 25.52 11.73 6.53
N VAL A 82 25.16 11.41 5.29
CA VAL A 82 23.76 11.21 4.89
C VAL A 82 23.54 9.73 4.62
N ARG A 83 22.51 9.15 5.24
CA ARG A 83 22.12 7.75 5.06
C ARG A 83 20.83 7.68 4.27
N LEU A 84 20.85 6.91 3.19
CA LEU A 84 19.79 6.80 2.20
C LEU A 84 19.43 5.34 1.97
N VAL A 85 18.21 5.14 1.50
CA VAL A 85 17.74 3.90 0.89
C VAL A 85 17.41 4.19 -0.56
N ALA A 86 17.95 3.37 -1.47
CA ALA A 86 17.68 3.42 -2.90
C ALA A 86 16.91 2.16 -3.30
N LYS A 87 15.64 2.35 -3.69
CA LYS A 87 14.75 1.29 -4.17
C LYS A 87 14.72 1.33 -5.70
N TYR A 88 15.33 0.34 -6.33
CA TYR A 88 15.22 0.10 -7.77
C TYR A 88 14.08 -0.87 -8.04
N GLN A 89 13.22 -0.57 -9.01
CA GLN A 89 12.24 -1.55 -9.45
C GLN A 89 12.97 -2.70 -10.16
N ALA A 90 12.86 -3.92 -9.61
CA ALA A 90 13.59 -5.09 -10.10
C ALA A 90 12.70 -6.01 -10.94
N ASN A 91 11.42 -6.16 -10.56
CA ASN A 91 10.51 -7.12 -11.20
C ASN A 91 9.27 -6.46 -11.79
N ASP A 92 8.78 -7.04 -12.89
CA ASP A 92 7.47 -6.74 -13.49
C ASP A 92 6.45 -7.83 -13.10
N PRO A 93 5.83 -7.76 -11.90
CA PRO A 93 4.90 -8.79 -11.46
C PRO A 93 3.71 -8.92 -12.42
N VAL A 94 3.23 -10.15 -12.61
CA VAL A 94 2.09 -10.45 -13.51
C VAL A 94 0.76 -9.80 -13.09
N TRP A 95 0.66 -9.32 -11.86
CA TRP A 95 -0.56 -8.80 -11.25
C TRP A 95 -0.60 -7.25 -11.15
N LEU A 96 0.52 -6.57 -11.41
CA LEU A 96 0.64 -5.10 -11.33
C LEU A 96 1.14 -4.54 -12.65
N ASP A 97 0.52 -3.47 -13.14
CA ASP A 97 1.10 -2.65 -14.20
C ASP A 97 2.26 -1.84 -13.62
N THR A 98 3.47 -2.36 -13.80
CA THR A 98 4.69 -1.77 -13.25
C THR A 98 4.89 -0.33 -13.71
N ALA A 99 4.58 -0.02 -14.98
CA ALA A 99 4.75 1.32 -15.50
C ALA A 99 3.77 2.31 -14.83
N VAL A 100 2.52 1.89 -14.58
CA VAL A 100 1.57 2.69 -13.80
C VAL A 100 2.06 2.85 -12.36
N SER A 101 2.49 1.77 -11.71
CA SER A 101 2.92 1.77 -10.31
C SER A 101 4.13 2.69 -10.06
N CYS A 102 5.13 2.65 -10.95
CA CYS A 102 6.28 3.54 -10.91
C CYS A 102 5.89 5.00 -11.12
N ARG A 103 4.93 5.29 -12.02
CA ARG A 103 4.39 6.65 -12.22
C ARG A 103 3.62 7.15 -11.01
N ASN A 104 2.85 6.29 -10.36
CA ASN A 104 2.14 6.66 -9.14
C ASN A 104 3.12 6.99 -8.01
N GLU A 105 4.14 6.15 -7.80
CA GLU A 105 5.14 6.38 -6.75
C GLU A 105 5.94 7.68 -7.00
N ASP A 106 6.34 7.91 -8.24
CA ASP A 106 6.95 9.16 -8.70
C ASP A 106 6.04 10.38 -8.44
N HIS A 107 4.78 10.32 -8.87
CA HIS A 107 3.80 11.37 -8.65
C HIS A 107 3.54 11.64 -7.16
N MET A 108 3.48 10.58 -6.35
CA MET A 108 3.29 10.69 -4.91
C MET A 108 4.45 11.44 -4.25
N TYR A 109 5.70 11.06 -4.52
CA TYR A 109 6.85 11.70 -3.88
C TYR A 109 7.18 13.09 -4.43
N ASN A 110 6.97 13.33 -5.73
CA ASN A 110 7.33 14.59 -6.36
C ASN A 110 6.21 15.65 -6.36
N GLN A 111 4.94 15.25 -6.20
CA GLN A 111 3.81 16.19 -6.27
C GLN A 111 2.86 16.11 -5.07
N VAL A 112 2.33 14.91 -4.76
CA VAL A 112 1.28 14.77 -3.72
C VAL A 112 1.81 14.98 -2.30
N ALA A 113 2.89 14.29 -1.92
CA ALA A 113 3.47 14.41 -0.59
C ALA A 113 4.00 15.83 -0.31
N PRO A 114 4.70 16.52 -1.23
CA PRO A 114 5.05 17.93 -1.07
C PRO A 114 3.83 18.86 -0.93
N PHE A 115 2.75 18.61 -1.67
CA PHE A 115 1.51 19.36 -1.55
C PHE A 115 0.85 19.15 -0.17
N PHE A 116 0.83 17.92 0.34
CA PHE A 116 0.34 17.66 1.69
C PHE A 116 1.23 18.26 2.78
N GLN A 117 2.55 18.23 2.59
CA GLN A 117 3.50 18.86 3.49
C GLN A 117 3.28 20.37 3.54
N SER A 118 3.07 21.04 2.40
CA SER A 118 2.82 22.49 2.38
C SER A 118 1.52 22.88 3.10
N LEU A 119 0.44 22.11 2.90
CA LEU A 119 -0.81 22.32 3.65
C LEU A 119 -0.60 22.16 5.17
N TRP A 120 0.21 21.18 5.59
CA TRP A 120 0.52 20.97 7.00
C TRP A 120 1.36 22.11 7.57
N ASP A 121 2.42 22.52 6.87
CA ASP A 121 3.32 23.59 7.30
C ASP A 121 2.60 24.94 7.41
N GLU A 122 1.74 25.27 6.44
CA GLU A 122 0.90 26.47 6.48
C GLU A 122 -0.07 26.49 7.66
N SER A 123 -0.56 25.33 8.09
CA SER A 123 -1.46 25.20 9.25
C SER A 123 -0.76 25.32 10.61
N SER A 124 0.56 25.37 10.62
CA SER A 124 1.34 25.12 11.83
C SER A 124 1.36 26.27 12.85
N HIS A 125 1.02 27.51 12.49
CA HIS A 125 0.97 28.69 13.41
C HIS A 125 2.13 28.82 14.42
N GLY A 126 3.33 28.33 14.09
CA GLY A 126 4.48 28.31 15.00
C GLY A 126 4.59 27.07 15.90
N ASP A 127 3.70 26.09 15.79
CA ASP A 127 3.86 24.73 16.32
C ASP A 127 4.70 23.88 15.34
N PRO A 128 5.93 23.49 15.72
CA PRO A 128 6.85 22.79 14.84
C PRO A 128 6.51 21.28 14.67
N GLU A 129 5.34 20.81 15.07
CA GLU A 129 4.95 19.40 14.90
C GLU A 129 5.08 18.96 13.43
N PRO A 130 6.00 18.01 13.12
CA PRO A 130 6.19 17.55 11.75
C PRO A 130 5.00 16.69 11.30
N LEU A 131 4.70 16.72 10.00
CA LEU A 131 3.68 15.84 9.41
C LEU A 131 3.98 14.37 9.71
N GLY A 132 5.23 13.96 9.46
CA GLY A 132 5.80 12.68 9.90
C GLY A 132 5.05 11.44 9.39
N ILE A 133 4.48 11.49 8.19
CA ILE A 133 3.77 10.34 7.59
C ILE A 133 4.70 9.56 6.67
N PHE A 134 5.37 10.24 5.74
CA PHE A 134 6.23 9.63 4.74
C PHE A 134 7.71 9.85 5.08
N PRO A 135 8.62 8.95 4.67
CA PRO A 135 10.05 9.25 4.72
C PRO A 135 10.37 10.44 3.81
N LYS A 136 11.42 11.17 4.16
CA LYS A 136 11.99 12.19 3.26
C LYS A 136 12.46 11.52 1.97
N CYS A 137 11.87 11.93 0.85
CA CYS A 137 12.32 11.55 -0.47
C CYS A 137 13.37 12.56 -0.98
N TYR A 138 14.46 12.03 -1.53
CA TYR A 138 15.54 12.80 -2.15
C TYR A 138 15.42 12.79 -3.68
N ARG A 139 14.85 11.73 -4.24
CA ARG A 139 14.59 11.60 -5.67
C ARG A 139 13.55 10.51 -5.90
N ALA A 140 12.57 10.75 -6.75
CA ALA A 140 11.75 9.70 -7.33
C ALA A 140 11.74 9.86 -8.85
N SER A 141 11.74 8.75 -9.58
CA SER A 141 11.71 8.70 -11.03
C SER A 141 11.00 7.43 -11.48
N ALA A 142 9.95 7.59 -12.29
CA ALA A 142 9.21 6.47 -12.85
C ALA A 142 9.98 5.70 -13.94
N GLY A 143 11.18 6.15 -14.32
CA GLY A 143 11.91 5.65 -15.48
C GLY A 143 11.36 6.23 -16.80
N GLY A 144 12.21 6.22 -17.83
CA GLY A 144 11.91 6.67 -19.20
C GLY A 144 12.57 5.73 -20.21
N GLU A 145 12.65 6.11 -21.50
CA GLU A 145 13.38 5.29 -22.48
C GLU A 145 14.84 5.11 -22.04
N GLY A 146 15.19 3.88 -21.63
CA GLY A 146 16.53 3.50 -21.18
C GLY A 146 16.89 3.84 -19.73
N ALA A 147 15.97 4.39 -18.92
CA ALA A 147 16.24 4.74 -17.52
C ALA A 147 15.47 3.85 -16.53
N THR A 148 16.20 3.28 -15.56
CA THR A 148 15.63 2.40 -14.53
C THR A 148 14.78 3.21 -13.53
N PRO A 149 13.53 2.80 -13.24
CA PRO A 149 12.73 3.40 -12.18
C PRO A 149 13.43 3.31 -10.82
N LEU A 150 13.44 4.42 -10.08
CA LEU A 150 14.23 4.56 -8.86
C LEU A 150 13.56 5.53 -7.89
N VAL A 151 13.54 5.13 -6.62
CA VAL A 151 13.23 6.02 -5.51
C VAL A 151 14.40 6.04 -4.52
N VAL A 152 14.84 7.23 -4.14
CA VAL A 152 15.87 7.49 -3.13
C VAL A 152 15.23 8.23 -1.97
N MET A 153 15.26 7.63 -0.79
CA MET A 153 14.67 8.17 0.43
C MET A 153 15.67 8.12 1.60
N GLU A 154 15.36 8.77 2.71
CA GLU A 154 16.15 8.66 3.93
C GLU A 154 16.19 7.22 4.47
N ASP A 155 17.32 6.79 5.02
CA ASP A 155 17.38 5.55 5.79
C ASP A 155 16.82 5.79 7.20
N MET A 156 15.52 5.52 7.38
CA MET A 156 14.85 5.68 8.67
C MET A 156 15.46 4.82 9.79
N SER A 157 16.19 3.75 9.46
CA SER A 157 16.86 2.94 10.49
C SER A 157 17.98 3.68 11.21
N ALA A 158 18.53 4.74 10.59
CA ALA A 158 19.47 5.64 11.24
C ALA A 158 18.84 6.41 12.41
N ASP A 159 17.51 6.64 12.37
CA ASP A 159 16.74 7.37 13.38
C ASP A 159 16.01 6.45 14.37
N GLY A 160 16.39 5.16 14.38
CA GLY A 160 15.84 4.15 15.28
C GLY A 160 14.53 3.52 14.81
N PHE A 161 14.12 3.75 13.56
CA PHE A 161 12.97 3.05 12.99
C PHE A 161 13.35 1.62 12.59
N ARG A 162 12.42 0.69 12.78
CA ARG A 162 12.55 -0.69 12.32
C ARG A 162 11.19 -1.26 11.92
N LEU A 163 11.19 -2.26 11.05
CA LEU A 163 10.00 -3.07 10.78
C LEU A 163 9.50 -3.70 12.09
N ALA A 164 8.20 -3.98 12.15
CA ALA A 164 7.64 -4.77 13.24
C ALA A 164 8.28 -6.16 13.25
N SER A 165 8.55 -6.71 14.44
CA SER A 165 9.20 -8.02 14.57
C SER A 165 8.27 -9.20 14.28
N SER A 166 6.95 -8.96 14.20
CA SER A 166 5.96 -10.00 13.96
C SER A 166 5.77 -10.23 12.46
N ALA A 167 5.96 -11.47 12.04
CA ALA A 167 5.74 -11.90 10.66
C ALA A 167 4.25 -12.06 10.30
N THR A 168 3.32 -12.03 11.26
CA THR A 168 1.91 -12.37 11.01
C THR A 168 0.91 -11.31 11.50
N ALA A 169 0.96 -10.90 12.77
CA ALA A 169 0.03 -9.93 13.35
C ALA A 169 0.71 -8.93 14.26
N LEU A 170 0.28 -7.67 14.19
CA LEU A 170 0.74 -6.59 15.05
C LEU A 170 0.07 -6.66 16.43
N ASP A 171 0.80 -6.29 17.48
CA ASP A 171 0.19 -6.10 18.80
C ASP A 171 -0.70 -4.86 18.84
N GLY A 172 -1.52 -4.73 19.89
CA GLY A 172 -2.46 -3.62 20.02
C GLY A 172 -1.81 -2.24 19.94
N ALA A 173 -0.63 -2.05 20.55
CA ALA A 173 0.03 -0.75 20.57
C ALA A 173 0.43 -0.29 19.15
N HIS A 174 0.93 -1.21 18.32
CA HIS A 174 1.22 -0.95 16.92
C HIS A 174 -0.05 -0.66 16.12
N VAL A 175 -1.11 -1.47 16.31
CA VAL A 175 -2.38 -1.30 15.59
C VAL A 175 -3.00 0.07 15.87
N PHE A 176 -3.12 0.46 17.15
CA PHE A 176 -3.69 1.75 17.53
C PHE A 176 -2.89 2.93 16.99
N LEU A 177 -1.55 2.89 17.11
CA LEU A 177 -0.67 3.93 16.58
C LEU A 177 -0.79 4.05 15.05
N THR A 178 -0.80 2.93 14.33
CA THR A 178 -0.94 2.91 12.87
C THR A 178 -2.29 3.47 12.43
N LEU A 179 -3.39 3.09 13.08
CA LEU A 179 -4.72 3.62 12.77
C LEU A 179 -4.79 5.13 13.00
N GLN A 180 -4.19 5.63 14.09
CA GLN A 180 -4.13 7.05 14.36
C GLN A 180 -3.32 7.80 13.28
N ARG A 181 -2.18 7.24 12.85
CA ARG A 181 -1.36 7.82 11.77
C ARG A 181 -2.06 7.73 10.41
N LEU A 182 -2.78 6.65 10.12
CA LEU A 182 -3.61 6.52 8.90
C LEU A 182 -4.74 7.55 8.88
N GLY A 183 -5.40 7.77 10.03
CA GLY A 183 -6.38 8.84 10.20
C GLY A 183 -5.79 10.21 9.83
N ARG A 184 -4.60 10.52 10.34
CA ARG A 184 -3.85 11.73 10.00
C ARG A 184 -3.54 11.82 8.50
N MET A 185 -3.15 10.72 7.85
CA MET A 185 -2.94 10.71 6.39
C MET A 185 -4.22 11.02 5.61
N HIS A 186 -5.33 10.35 5.93
CA HIS A 186 -6.61 10.58 5.27
C HIS A 186 -7.15 12.00 5.52
N ALA A 187 -6.87 12.59 6.69
CA ALA A 187 -7.20 13.98 7.00
C ALA A 187 -6.61 15.00 6.01
N LEU A 188 -5.44 14.72 5.42
CA LEU A 188 -4.82 15.59 4.42
C LEU A 188 -5.68 15.74 3.17
N SER A 189 -6.34 14.65 2.73
CA SER A 189 -7.26 14.71 1.59
C SER A 189 -8.49 15.56 1.93
N TYR A 190 -9.08 15.39 3.12
CA TYR A 190 -10.21 16.21 3.55
C TYR A 190 -9.84 17.69 3.68
N GLY A 191 -8.71 17.99 4.33
CA GLY A 191 -8.20 19.35 4.46
C GLY A 191 -7.93 19.98 3.09
N ALA A 192 -7.30 19.24 2.17
CA ALA A 192 -7.04 19.68 0.81
C ALA A 192 -8.30 19.99 0.02
N LYS A 193 -9.37 19.19 0.16
CA LYS A 193 -10.67 19.46 -0.48
C LYS A 193 -11.32 20.75 0.02
N VAL A 194 -11.08 21.14 1.27
CA VAL A 194 -11.60 22.39 1.85
C VAL A 194 -10.72 23.57 1.46
N LEU A 195 -9.40 23.42 1.60
CA LEU A 195 -8.43 24.51 1.47
C LEU A 195 -8.04 24.80 0.02
N ARG A 196 -7.83 23.77 -0.81
CA ARG A 196 -7.29 23.86 -2.18
C ARG A 196 -7.86 22.78 -3.11
N LYS A 197 -9.19 22.75 -3.23
CA LYS A 197 -9.93 21.67 -3.93
C LYS A 197 -9.48 21.42 -5.37
N SER A 198 -9.30 22.46 -6.17
CA SER A 198 -8.92 22.32 -7.59
C SER A 198 -7.56 21.63 -7.74
N ASP A 199 -6.59 22.08 -6.95
CA ASP A 199 -5.22 21.61 -6.99
C ASP A 199 -5.17 20.15 -6.54
N PHE A 200 -5.85 19.85 -5.42
CA PHE A 200 -5.99 18.50 -4.92
C PHE A 200 -6.61 17.54 -5.94
N LEU A 201 -7.74 17.90 -6.55
CA LEU A 201 -8.39 17.04 -7.54
C LEU A 201 -7.55 16.89 -8.81
N SER A 202 -6.74 17.87 -9.17
CA SER A 202 -5.79 17.78 -10.29
C SER A 202 -4.67 16.77 -10.01
N LEU A 203 -4.19 16.71 -8.77
CA LEU A 203 -3.21 15.72 -8.32
C LEU A 203 -3.84 14.32 -8.23
N ALA A 204 -4.96 14.19 -7.51
CA ALA A 204 -5.64 12.92 -7.28
C ALA A 204 -6.01 12.18 -8.58
N ARG A 205 -6.38 12.91 -9.65
CA ARG A 205 -6.73 12.32 -10.96
C ARG A 205 -5.54 11.75 -11.73
N GLN A 206 -4.31 12.11 -11.38
CA GLN A 206 -3.11 11.57 -12.03
C GLN A 206 -2.72 10.20 -11.49
N LEU A 207 -3.22 9.83 -10.30
CA LEU A 207 -3.06 8.49 -9.74
C LEU A 207 -3.98 7.51 -10.48
N GLN A 208 -3.40 6.43 -11.01
CA GLN A 208 -4.09 5.42 -11.80
C GLN A 208 -4.08 4.06 -11.10
N ASP A 209 -5.04 3.20 -11.42
CA ASP A 209 -5.08 1.86 -10.85
C ASP A 209 -4.10 0.93 -11.58
N ALA A 210 -3.04 0.52 -10.89
CA ALA A 210 -2.02 -0.38 -11.42
C ALA A 210 -2.45 -1.86 -11.36
N GLU A 211 -3.37 -2.25 -10.48
CA GLU A 211 -3.70 -3.67 -10.22
C GLU A 211 -4.89 -4.14 -11.05
N PHE A 212 -5.91 -3.28 -11.15
CA PHE A 212 -7.22 -3.62 -11.68
C PHE A 212 -7.59 -2.73 -12.87
N GLY A 213 -6.61 -2.42 -13.72
CA GLY A 213 -6.82 -1.85 -15.04
C GLY A 213 -7.31 -2.89 -16.05
N GLU A 214 -7.76 -2.44 -17.22
CA GLU A 214 -8.27 -3.32 -18.29
C GLU A 214 -7.24 -4.36 -18.75
N SER A 215 -5.95 -3.98 -18.77
CA SER A 215 -4.83 -4.85 -19.14
C SER A 215 -4.66 -6.08 -18.22
N ASN A 216 -5.14 -5.98 -16.97
CA ASN A 216 -5.04 -7.02 -15.95
C ASN A 216 -6.39 -7.67 -15.61
N ARG A 217 -7.49 -7.26 -16.28
CA ARG A 217 -8.85 -7.77 -16.00
C ARG A 217 -8.93 -9.28 -15.98
N ALA A 218 -8.55 -9.94 -17.07
CA ALA A 218 -8.64 -11.40 -17.19
C ALA A 218 -7.83 -12.12 -16.09
N TYR A 219 -6.61 -11.65 -15.84
CA TYR A 219 -5.74 -12.17 -14.78
C TYR A 219 -6.37 -12.04 -13.40
N GLN A 220 -6.82 -10.83 -13.05
CA GLN A 220 -7.43 -10.56 -11.75
C GLN A 220 -8.73 -11.34 -11.56
N THR A 221 -9.56 -11.49 -12.61
CA THR A 221 -10.77 -12.33 -12.54
C THR A 221 -10.42 -13.79 -12.23
N GLY A 222 -9.45 -14.37 -12.93
CA GLY A 222 -9.02 -15.76 -12.71
C GLY A 222 -8.41 -15.96 -11.32
N PHE A 223 -7.56 -15.03 -10.90
CA PHE A 223 -6.89 -15.04 -9.60
C PHE A 223 -7.88 -14.94 -8.44
N ILE A 224 -8.72 -13.90 -8.42
CA ILE A 224 -9.68 -13.70 -7.33
C ILE A 224 -10.70 -14.84 -7.27
N GLY A 225 -11.16 -15.34 -8.42
CA GLY A 225 -12.05 -16.50 -8.47
C GLY A 225 -11.42 -17.76 -7.85
N GLY A 226 -10.11 -17.94 -8.05
CA GLY A 226 -9.34 -19.03 -7.48
C GLY A 226 -9.12 -18.90 -5.97
N THR A 227 -9.01 -17.69 -5.42
CA THR A 227 -8.74 -17.48 -3.98
C THR A 227 -10.01 -17.42 -3.12
N THR A 228 -11.09 -16.81 -3.63
CA THR A 228 -12.35 -16.67 -2.88
C THR A 228 -13.26 -17.91 -2.98
N GLY A 229 -13.17 -18.63 -4.10
CA GLY A 229 -14.01 -19.79 -4.41
C GLY A 229 -13.87 -20.96 -3.42
N PRO A 230 -12.65 -21.40 -3.06
CA PRO A 230 -12.43 -22.48 -2.10
C PRO A 230 -13.00 -22.19 -0.72
N GLY A 231 -12.76 -21.01 -0.16
CA GLY A 231 -13.31 -20.60 1.13
C GLY A 231 -14.85 -20.63 1.17
N LEU A 232 -15.51 -20.16 0.11
CA LEU A 232 -16.97 -20.25 0.01
C LEU A 232 -17.47 -21.71 -0.04
N ARG A 233 -16.78 -22.60 -0.78
CA ARG A 233 -17.14 -24.03 -0.81
C ARG A 233 -16.95 -24.67 0.56
N ARG A 234 -15.87 -24.34 1.25
CA ARG A 234 -15.55 -24.83 2.58
C ARG A 234 -16.61 -24.40 3.61
N LEU A 235 -16.97 -23.11 3.61
CA LEU A 235 -18.02 -22.56 4.46
C LEU A 235 -19.36 -23.28 4.23
N ALA A 236 -19.72 -23.53 2.97
CA ALA A 236 -20.94 -24.27 2.62
C ALA A 236 -20.90 -25.73 3.09
N ALA A 237 -19.76 -26.40 2.94
CA ALA A 237 -19.57 -27.80 3.35
C ALA A 237 -19.63 -28.00 4.86
N ARG A 238 -19.13 -27.02 5.63
CA ARG A 238 -19.20 -26.99 7.10
C ARG A 238 -20.63 -26.73 7.62
N GLY A 239 -21.50 -26.14 6.80
CA GLY A 239 -22.85 -25.77 7.21
C GLY A 239 -22.89 -24.57 8.16
N ASP A 240 -21.88 -23.69 8.09
CA ASP A 240 -21.80 -22.52 8.98
C ASP A 240 -22.89 -21.48 8.68
N LEU A 241 -23.42 -21.46 7.45
CA LEU A 241 -24.51 -20.57 7.02
C LEU A 241 -25.60 -21.37 6.30
N ASP A 242 -26.83 -20.83 6.30
CA ASP A 242 -27.93 -21.42 5.55
C ASP A 242 -27.69 -21.37 4.03
N ALA A 243 -28.33 -22.28 3.30
CA ALA A 243 -28.14 -22.41 1.86
C ALA A 243 -28.54 -21.16 1.06
N ALA A 244 -29.50 -20.36 1.55
CA ALA A 244 -29.91 -19.13 0.87
C ALA A 244 -28.83 -18.05 1.01
N THR A 245 -28.27 -17.90 2.21
CA THR A 245 -27.17 -16.97 2.50
C THR A 245 -25.91 -17.34 1.72
N VAL A 246 -25.54 -18.63 1.67
CA VAL A 246 -24.43 -19.12 0.84
C VAL A 246 -24.65 -18.80 -0.64
N GLU A 247 -25.87 -18.97 -1.16
CA GLU A 247 -26.19 -18.65 -2.55
C GLU A 247 -26.14 -17.14 -2.82
N GLN A 248 -26.55 -16.29 -1.88
CA GLN A 248 -26.38 -14.84 -2.01
C GLN A 248 -24.90 -14.43 -2.00
N LEU A 249 -24.08 -14.99 -1.11
CA LEU A 249 -22.63 -14.79 -1.11
C LEU A 249 -22.01 -15.26 -2.42
N ARG A 250 -22.42 -16.44 -2.89
CA ARG A 250 -22.01 -16.97 -4.19
C ARG A 250 -22.32 -15.99 -5.29
N ARG A 251 -23.52 -15.40 -5.32
CA ARG A 251 -23.88 -14.39 -6.32
C ARG A 251 -23.07 -13.10 -6.16
N ARG A 252 -22.83 -12.63 -4.94
CA ARG A 252 -22.03 -11.41 -4.71
C ARG A 252 -20.58 -11.61 -5.12
N LEU A 253 -19.96 -12.72 -4.74
CA LEU A 253 -18.57 -13.07 -5.06
C LEU A 253 -18.40 -13.61 -6.50
N ARG A 254 -19.45 -14.17 -7.10
CA ARG A 254 -19.47 -14.72 -8.47
C ARG A 254 -20.48 -14.04 -9.39
N ALA A 255 -20.75 -12.74 -9.30
CA ALA A 255 -21.62 -12.07 -10.28
C ALA A 255 -21.02 -12.01 -11.71
N GLY A 256 -20.21 -13.00 -12.11
CA GLY A 256 -20.15 -13.43 -13.48
C GLY A 256 -21.28 -14.40 -13.70
N ARG A 257 -22.40 -13.90 -14.24
CA ARG A 257 -23.40 -14.78 -14.85
C ARG A 257 -22.74 -15.56 -15.99
N ASP A 258 -23.34 -16.65 -16.46
CA ASP A 258 -22.94 -17.24 -17.75
C ASP A 258 -23.02 -16.20 -18.91
N ASP A 259 -23.72 -15.07 -18.70
CA ASP A 259 -23.79 -13.91 -19.59
C ASP A 259 -23.04 -12.63 -19.12
N ILE A 260 -22.29 -12.67 -18.01
CA ILE A 260 -21.38 -11.57 -17.60
C ILE A 260 -19.99 -12.14 -17.33
N PRO A 261 -19.01 -11.97 -18.22
CA PRO A 261 -17.61 -12.12 -17.86
C PRO A 261 -17.24 -11.12 -16.73
N ASP A 262 -16.40 -11.52 -15.76
CA ASP A 262 -15.70 -10.61 -14.82
C ASP A 262 -16.43 -10.05 -13.59
N GLY A 263 -17.43 -10.74 -13.04
CA GLY A 263 -18.20 -10.25 -11.88
C GLY A 263 -17.41 -9.88 -10.62
N VAL A 264 -16.41 -10.68 -10.25
CA VAL A 264 -15.62 -10.42 -9.04
C VAL A 264 -14.64 -9.25 -9.22
N PHE A 265 -14.20 -9.02 -10.46
CA PHE A 265 -13.44 -7.83 -10.82
C PHE A 265 -14.29 -6.56 -10.66
N ASN A 266 -15.57 -6.63 -11.02
CA ASN A 266 -16.51 -5.51 -10.83
C ASN A 266 -16.76 -5.22 -9.34
N VAL A 267 -16.78 -6.25 -8.47
CA VAL A 267 -16.81 -6.04 -7.01
C VAL A 267 -15.59 -5.22 -6.56
N MET A 268 -14.40 -5.52 -7.07
CA MET A 268 -13.19 -4.76 -6.75
C MET A 268 -13.24 -3.33 -7.30
N LEU A 269 -13.88 -3.10 -8.45
CA LEU A 269 -14.11 -1.76 -9.02
C LEU A 269 -15.10 -0.95 -8.17
N GLU A 270 -16.21 -1.56 -7.77
CA GLU A 270 -17.22 -0.94 -6.89
C GLU A 270 -16.61 -0.60 -5.54
N ALA A 271 -15.94 -1.56 -4.89
CA ALA A 271 -15.41 -1.43 -3.54
C ALA A 271 -14.32 -0.34 -3.39
N ARG A 272 -13.74 0.13 -4.50
CA ARG A 272 -12.75 1.21 -4.52
C ARG A 272 -13.23 2.48 -5.18
N SER A 273 -14.49 2.55 -5.61
CA SER A 273 -15.02 3.73 -6.28
C SER A 273 -14.97 4.93 -5.32
N PRO A 274 -14.48 6.10 -5.76
CA PRO A 274 -14.44 7.28 -4.90
C PRO A 274 -15.86 7.82 -4.70
N GLU A 275 -16.32 7.83 -3.45
CA GLU A 275 -17.61 8.42 -3.06
C GLU A 275 -17.37 9.70 -2.23
N GLU A 276 -17.83 10.84 -2.75
CA GLU A 276 -17.77 12.09 -2.02
C GLU A 276 -18.85 12.15 -0.92
N PRO A 277 -18.57 12.77 0.24
CA PRO A 277 -17.35 13.53 0.56
C PRO A 277 -16.18 12.67 1.08
N LEU A 278 -16.37 11.36 1.23
CA LEU A 278 -15.49 10.47 2.00
C LEU A 278 -14.21 10.05 1.26
N ALA A 279 -14.16 10.13 -0.06
CA ALA A 279 -12.99 9.71 -0.83
C ALA A 279 -11.68 10.39 -0.41
N VAL A 280 -10.58 9.67 -0.43
CA VAL A 280 -9.24 10.13 -0.04
C VAL A 280 -8.20 9.59 -1.02
N ILE A 281 -7.00 10.18 -1.03
CA ILE A 281 -5.83 9.49 -1.56
C ILE A 281 -5.44 8.43 -0.52
N ALA A 282 -5.76 7.18 -0.80
CA ALA A 282 -5.41 6.01 -0.02
C ALA A 282 -4.03 5.48 -0.43
N HIS A 283 -3.38 4.76 0.47
CA HIS A 283 -2.11 4.07 0.23
C HIS A 283 -2.27 2.93 -0.79
N GLY A 284 -3.39 2.20 -0.73
CA GLY A 284 -3.74 1.10 -1.65
C GLY A 284 -3.15 -0.25 -1.25
N ASP A 285 -1.94 -0.29 -0.69
CA ASP A 285 -1.31 -1.49 -0.12
C ASP A 285 -0.93 -1.26 1.35
N PHE A 286 -1.95 -0.97 2.17
CA PHE A 286 -1.74 -0.54 3.56
C PHE A 286 -1.49 -1.74 4.49
N ASN A 287 -0.25 -2.23 4.50
CA ASN A 287 0.17 -3.44 5.20
C ASN A 287 1.42 -3.22 6.08
N ARG A 288 1.66 -4.06 7.10
CA ARG A 288 2.78 -3.85 8.07
C ARG A 288 4.17 -3.82 7.43
N ASN A 289 4.35 -4.45 6.27
CA ASN A 289 5.62 -4.48 5.56
C ASN A 289 5.95 -3.15 4.87
N ASN A 290 4.95 -2.26 4.74
CA ASN A 290 5.07 -0.93 4.13
C ASN A 290 5.09 0.18 5.20
N MET A 291 5.43 -0.18 6.45
CA MET A 291 5.57 0.77 7.55
C MET A 291 6.71 0.40 8.50
N MET A 292 7.45 1.41 8.96
CA MET A 292 8.46 1.25 9.99
C MET A 292 8.07 2.01 11.25
N PHE A 293 8.39 1.43 12.40
CA PHE A 293 8.05 1.95 13.72
C PHE A 293 9.30 2.44 14.45
N LYS A 294 9.16 3.55 15.17
CA LYS A 294 10.13 4.00 16.17
C LYS A 294 9.63 3.61 17.55
N TYR A 295 10.56 3.25 18.44
CA TYR A 295 10.24 2.74 19.77
C TYR A 295 10.83 3.65 20.82
N ASP A 296 10.09 3.82 21.91
CA ASP A 296 10.64 4.40 23.13
C ASP A 296 11.62 3.39 23.76
N GLU A 297 12.86 3.81 23.99
CA GLU A 297 13.92 2.92 24.48
C GLU A 297 13.65 2.39 25.90
N ALA A 298 12.95 3.17 26.74
CA ALA A 298 12.68 2.80 28.12
C ALA A 298 11.54 1.77 28.26
N THR A 299 10.49 1.91 27.46
CA THR A 299 9.28 1.08 27.55
C THR A 299 9.19 0.01 26.45
N GLY A 300 9.98 0.14 25.38
CA GLY A 300 9.91 -0.73 24.21
C GLY A 300 8.62 -0.57 23.39
N ARG A 301 7.77 0.42 23.69
CA ARG A 301 6.50 0.65 22.98
C ARG A 301 6.73 1.46 21.71
N PRO A 302 5.94 1.22 20.64
CA PRO A 302 6.00 2.06 19.45
C PRO A 302 5.48 3.47 19.78
N VAL A 303 6.20 4.49 19.33
CA VAL A 303 5.89 5.91 19.54
C VAL A 303 5.75 6.70 18.25
N ASP A 304 6.26 6.16 17.14
CA ASP A 304 6.10 6.74 15.82
C ASP A 304 5.97 5.64 14.77
N VAL A 305 5.33 5.94 13.65
CA VAL A 305 5.19 5.07 12.49
C VAL A 305 5.18 5.92 11.22
N ARG A 306 5.94 5.49 10.21
CA ARG A 306 6.00 6.10 8.89
C ARG A 306 5.66 5.08 7.82
N PHE A 307 4.96 5.53 6.78
CA PHE A 307 4.49 4.73 5.66
C PHE A 307 5.39 4.98 4.46
N PHE A 308 5.75 3.91 3.76
CA PHE A 308 6.55 3.94 2.54
C PHE A 308 5.97 2.96 1.52
N ASP A 309 6.54 2.90 0.33
CA ASP A 309 6.01 2.13 -0.81
C ASP A 309 4.67 2.65 -1.33
N LEU A 310 4.73 3.78 -2.05
CA LEU A 310 3.54 4.53 -2.49
C LEU A 310 3.09 4.13 -3.91
N GLN A 311 3.43 2.92 -4.37
CA GLN A 311 3.21 2.44 -5.74
C GLN A 311 1.73 2.21 -6.10
N THR A 312 0.91 1.87 -5.11
CA THR A 312 -0.50 1.49 -5.27
C THR A 312 -1.49 2.60 -4.88
N CYS A 313 -0.98 3.80 -4.59
CA CYS A 313 -1.78 4.93 -4.13
C CYS A 313 -2.85 5.31 -5.15
N ARG A 314 -4.07 5.60 -4.68
CA ARG A 314 -5.21 5.94 -5.54
C ARG A 314 -6.25 6.78 -4.81
N TYR A 315 -7.08 7.47 -5.57
CA TYR A 315 -8.21 8.22 -5.03
C TYR A 315 -9.45 7.34 -4.91
N CYS A 316 -9.82 6.92 -3.69
CA CYS A 316 -10.88 5.95 -3.42
C CYS A 316 -11.48 6.11 -2.01
N SER A 317 -12.38 5.20 -1.60
CA SER A 317 -12.85 5.12 -0.21
C SER A 317 -11.71 4.82 0.78
N PRO A 318 -11.68 5.44 1.97
CA PRO A 318 -10.72 5.12 3.04
C PRO A 318 -10.83 3.67 3.54
N ALA A 319 -11.94 2.99 3.23
CA ALA A 319 -12.15 1.59 3.56
C ALA A 319 -11.16 0.65 2.87
N VAL A 320 -10.57 1.04 1.74
CA VAL A 320 -9.54 0.27 1.04
C VAL A 320 -8.37 -0.02 1.98
N ASP A 321 -7.78 1.03 2.57
CA ASP A 321 -6.66 0.89 3.50
C ASP A 321 -7.09 0.26 4.83
N LEU A 322 -8.24 0.68 5.38
CA LEU A 322 -8.74 0.18 6.66
C LEU A 322 -9.03 -1.32 6.63
N SER A 323 -9.70 -1.79 5.56
CA SER A 323 -10.13 -3.20 5.48
C SER A 323 -8.93 -4.13 5.30
N VAL A 324 -7.99 -3.79 4.43
CA VAL A 324 -6.74 -4.55 4.28
C VAL A 324 -5.98 -4.57 5.60
N PHE A 325 -5.75 -3.42 6.23
CA PHE A 325 -4.96 -3.37 7.45
C PHE A 325 -5.59 -4.15 8.62
N LEU A 326 -6.88 -3.93 8.89
CA LEU A 326 -7.56 -4.56 10.01
C LEU A 326 -7.62 -6.09 9.87
N PHE A 327 -7.86 -6.61 8.68
CA PHE A 327 -7.97 -8.06 8.49
C PHE A 327 -6.62 -8.76 8.28
N LEU A 328 -5.65 -8.09 7.67
CA LEU A 328 -4.35 -8.69 7.35
C LEU A 328 -3.32 -8.57 8.48
N ASN A 329 -3.43 -7.56 9.34
CA ASN A 329 -2.41 -7.26 10.37
C ASN A 329 -2.89 -7.44 11.81
N THR A 330 -4.12 -7.93 12.01
CA THR A 330 -4.64 -8.24 13.34
C THR A 330 -5.20 -9.66 13.39
N THR A 331 -5.26 -10.21 14.60
CA THR A 331 -5.91 -11.49 14.85
C THR A 331 -7.43 -11.32 15.00
N ALA A 332 -8.19 -12.40 14.76
CA ALA A 332 -9.63 -12.41 14.98
C ALA A 332 -10.00 -12.05 16.44
N SER A 333 -9.19 -12.46 17.42
CA SER A 333 -9.41 -12.13 18.84
C SER A 333 -9.22 -10.63 19.12
N GLN A 334 -8.22 -9.99 18.52
CA GLN A 334 -8.06 -8.53 18.59
C GLN A 334 -9.26 -7.81 17.96
N ARG A 335 -9.72 -8.25 16.78
CA ARG A 335 -10.92 -7.67 16.15
C ARG A 335 -12.18 -7.92 16.96
N ALA A 336 -12.31 -9.04 17.65
CA ALA A 336 -13.45 -9.28 18.54
C ALA A 336 -13.44 -8.35 19.75
N ALA A 337 -12.26 -8.11 20.33
CA ALA A 337 -12.10 -7.30 21.55
C ALA A 337 -12.12 -5.78 21.30
N HIS A 338 -11.58 -5.32 20.17
CA HIS A 338 -11.24 -3.91 19.95
C HIS A 338 -11.84 -3.30 18.68
N TRP A 339 -12.81 -3.97 18.03
CA TRP A 339 -13.38 -3.50 16.77
C TRP A 339 -13.75 -2.02 16.82
N ASP A 340 -14.48 -1.62 17.86
CA ASP A 340 -14.96 -0.27 17.97
C ASP A 340 -13.85 0.73 18.31
N ASP A 341 -12.94 0.33 19.19
CA ASP A 341 -11.78 1.13 19.59
C ASP A 341 -10.87 1.42 18.39
N PHE A 342 -10.72 0.48 17.45
CA PHE A 342 -9.93 0.69 16.24
C PHE A 342 -10.48 1.83 15.37
N PHE A 343 -11.79 1.87 15.15
CA PHE A 343 -12.42 2.98 14.42
C PHE A 343 -12.33 4.30 15.19
N VAL A 344 -12.46 4.27 16.52
CA VAL A 344 -12.26 5.46 17.36
C VAL A 344 -10.83 5.99 17.21
N SER A 345 -9.82 5.14 17.30
CA SER A 345 -8.41 5.55 17.15
C SER A 345 -8.10 6.14 15.78
N TYR A 346 -8.60 5.51 14.70
CA TYR A 346 -8.52 6.08 13.36
C TYR A 346 -9.19 7.45 13.27
N TYR A 347 -10.40 7.56 13.82
CA TYR A 347 -11.18 8.79 13.80
C TYR A 347 -10.54 9.92 14.62
N ASP A 348 -9.95 9.61 15.77
CA ASP A 348 -9.25 10.58 16.60
C ASP A 348 -8.02 11.14 15.87
N GLY A 349 -7.25 10.27 15.19
CA GLY A 349 -6.16 10.69 14.32
C GLY A 349 -6.63 11.62 13.19
N LEU A 350 -7.71 11.24 12.51
CA LEU A 350 -8.32 12.01 11.42
C LEU A 350 -8.80 13.37 11.90
N THR A 351 -9.62 13.41 12.95
CA THR A 351 -10.25 14.65 13.41
C THR A 351 -9.23 15.60 14.05
N THR A 352 -8.22 15.09 14.73
CA THR A 352 -7.13 15.91 15.29
C THR A 352 -6.36 16.61 14.18
N ALA A 353 -5.93 15.84 13.16
CA ALA A 353 -5.19 16.37 12.02
C ALA A 353 -6.03 17.36 11.20
N LEU A 354 -7.30 17.03 10.95
CA LEU A 354 -8.19 17.91 10.19
C LEU A 354 -8.46 19.23 10.92
N ARG A 355 -8.68 19.20 12.24
CA ARG A 355 -8.83 20.43 13.04
C ARG A 355 -7.57 21.29 12.98
N ARG A 356 -6.37 20.70 13.04
CA ARG A 356 -5.11 21.44 12.87
C ARG A 356 -5.09 22.15 11.51
N LEU A 357 -5.29 21.40 10.42
CA LEU A 357 -5.30 21.94 9.06
C LEU A 357 -6.28 23.11 8.89
N LEU A 358 -7.49 22.97 9.42
CA LEU A 358 -8.55 23.97 9.27
C LEU A 358 -8.45 25.13 10.27
N SER A 359 -7.76 24.95 11.40
CA SER A 359 -7.48 26.08 12.31
C SER A 359 -6.60 27.14 11.63
N GLY A 360 -5.81 26.74 10.62
CA GLY A 360 -4.96 27.57 9.76
C GLY A 360 -5.68 28.65 8.97
N SER A 361 -6.95 28.44 8.64
CA SER A 361 -7.65 29.26 7.65
C SER A 361 -8.44 30.43 8.25
N SER A 362 -8.15 30.83 9.50
CA SER A 362 -8.84 31.90 10.24
C SER A 362 -8.55 33.33 9.74
N THR A 363 -8.50 33.57 8.42
CA THR A 363 -8.39 34.93 7.86
C THR A 363 -9.51 35.33 6.90
N ASP A 364 -10.42 34.41 6.53
CA ASP A 364 -11.61 34.77 5.74
C ASP A 364 -12.92 34.30 6.41
N PRO A 365 -13.68 35.20 7.06
CA PRO A 365 -14.98 34.88 7.67
C PRO A 365 -16.07 34.51 6.66
N THR A 366 -15.82 34.58 5.33
CA THR A 366 -16.72 34.04 4.30
C THR A 366 -16.44 32.57 3.95
N LEU A 367 -15.26 32.07 4.33
CA LEU A 367 -14.92 30.63 4.31
C LEU A 367 -15.34 30.00 5.64
N SER A 368 -16.64 30.01 5.94
CA SER A 368 -17.14 29.02 6.89
C SER A 368 -16.88 27.65 6.26
N PRO A 369 -16.10 26.73 6.89
CA PRO A 369 -15.83 25.43 6.29
C PRO A 369 -17.16 24.68 6.23
N THR A 370 -17.83 24.77 5.09
CA THR A 370 -19.11 24.11 4.80
C THR A 370 -18.96 22.59 4.63
N MET A 371 -17.76 22.05 4.81
CA MET A 371 -17.55 20.61 4.89
C MET A 371 -17.85 20.16 6.32
N GLU A 372 -19.03 19.56 6.51
CA GLU A 372 -19.30 18.74 7.67
C GLU A 372 -18.20 17.67 7.75
N MET A 373 -17.44 17.69 8.85
CA MET A 373 -16.47 16.63 9.12
C MET A 373 -17.19 15.28 9.03
N PRO A 374 -16.59 14.28 8.36
CA PRO A 374 -17.21 12.97 8.32
C PRO A 374 -17.43 12.49 9.75
N SER A 375 -18.62 11.99 10.05
CA SER A 375 -18.89 11.41 11.37
C SER A 375 -18.27 10.02 11.45
N LEU A 376 -17.96 9.55 12.66
CA LEU A 376 -17.55 8.16 12.88
C LEU A 376 -18.57 7.16 12.31
N ALA A 377 -19.86 7.48 12.39
CA ALA A 377 -20.92 6.67 11.82
C ALA A 377 -20.86 6.61 10.28
N ALA A 378 -20.58 7.75 9.62
CA ALA A 378 -20.41 7.80 8.17
C ALA A 378 -19.21 6.97 7.71
N ILE A 379 -18.08 7.07 8.42
CA ILE A 379 -16.87 6.26 8.14
C ILE A 379 -17.16 4.76 8.30
N ARG A 380 -17.90 4.37 9.33
CA ARG A 380 -18.29 2.96 9.54
C ARG A 380 -19.24 2.44 8.47
N ALA A 381 -20.21 3.25 8.07
CA ALA A 381 -21.13 2.89 7.00
C ALA A 381 -20.41 2.75 5.65
N ASP A 382 -19.44 3.63 5.39
CA ASP A 382 -18.56 3.57 4.23
C ASP A 382 -17.67 2.33 4.26
N PHE A 383 -17.05 2.04 5.41
CA PHE A 383 -16.30 0.80 5.62
C PHE A 383 -17.15 -0.43 5.33
N ALA A 384 -18.36 -0.53 5.89
CA ALA A 384 -19.23 -1.69 5.68
C ALA A 384 -19.60 -1.91 4.20
N ARG A 385 -19.72 -0.83 3.41
CA ARG A 385 -20.04 -0.91 1.98
C ARG A 385 -18.86 -1.39 1.13
N HIS A 386 -17.64 -1.04 1.53
CA HIS A 386 -16.43 -1.21 0.71
C HIS A 386 -15.46 -2.27 1.26
N ALA A 387 -15.67 -2.79 2.47
CA ALA A 387 -14.75 -3.72 3.14
C ALA A 387 -14.51 -5.03 2.37
N LEU A 388 -15.42 -5.41 1.47
CA LEU A 388 -15.26 -6.60 0.62
C LEU A 388 -13.96 -6.57 -0.22
N TYR A 389 -13.41 -5.38 -0.47
CA TYR A 389 -12.04 -5.22 -1.00
C TYR A 389 -11.01 -5.93 -0.12
N GLY A 390 -11.00 -5.64 1.18
CA GLY A 390 -10.12 -6.27 2.16
C GLY A 390 -10.32 -7.78 2.26
N PHE A 391 -11.55 -8.29 2.15
CA PHE A 391 -11.80 -9.74 2.10
C PHE A 391 -11.09 -10.39 0.91
N VAL A 392 -11.23 -9.82 -0.30
CA VAL A 392 -10.61 -10.36 -1.51
C VAL A 392 -9.09 -10.40 -1.37
N ILE A 393 -8.47 -9.30 -0.93
CA ILE A 393 -7.03 -9.24 -0.71
C ILE A 393 -6.58 -10.24 0.37
N CYS A 394 -7.30 -10.28 1.51
CA CYS A 394 -6.96 -11.17 2.62
C CYS A 394 -7.19 -12.65 2.32
N SER A 395 -8.11 -12.99 1.42
CA SER A 395 -8.34 -14.37 0.97
C SER A 395 -7.10 -14.98 0.31
N TYR A 396 -6.22 -14.14 -0.26
CA TYR A 396 -4.93 -14.53 -0.79
C TYR A 396 -3.84 -14.52 0.29
N PHE A 397 -3.62 -13.37 0.94
CA PHE A 397 -2.42 -13.18 1.76
C PHE A 397 -2.48 -13.85 3.14
N LEU A 398 -3.67 -14.01 3.76
CA LEU A 398 -3.75 -14.61 5.09
C LEU A 398 -3.32 -16.09 5.11
N PRO A 399 -3.79 -16.96 4.19
CA PRO A 399 -3.29 -18.33 4.11
C PRO A 399 -1.77 -18.40 3.93
N VAL A 400 -1.21 -17.59 3.02
CA VAL A 400 0.25 -17.54 2.77
C VAL A 400 1.02 -17.17 4.03
N MET A 401 0.57 -16.13 4.74
CA MET A 401 1.22 -15.68 5.96
C MET A 401 1.16 -16.71 7.10
N GLN A 402 0.07 -17.47 7.19
CA GLN A 402 -0.12 -18.49 8.23
C GLN A 402 0.69 -19.76 7.97
N ALA A 403 0.89 -20.12 6.70
CA ALA A 403 1.69 -21.27 6.32
C ALA A 403 3.18 -21.15 6.70
N GLY A 404 3.66 -19.91 6.86
CA GLY A 404 5.06 -19.61 7.18
C GLY A 404 6.03 -19.93 6.04
N PRO A 405 7.33 -19.63 6.22
CA PRO A 405 8.37 -20.02 5.26
C PRO A 405 8.49 -21.55 5.23
N GLN A 406 8.35 -22.16 4.07
CA GLN A 406 8.50 -23.61 3.90
C GLN A 406 9.99 -23.98 3.76
N GLU A 407 10.51 -24.86 4.60
CA GLU A 407 11.85 -25.45 4.40
C GLU A 407 11.82 -26.37 3.17
N GLY A 408 12.65 -26.07 2.16
CA GLY A 408 12.81 -26.93 0.97
C GLY A 408 11.87 -26.65 -0.20
N SER A 409 11.03 -25.61 -0.15
CA SER A 409 10.36 -25.07 -1.33
C SER A 409 11.31 -24.12 -2.09
N GLU A 410 12.40 -24.67 -2.63
CA GLU A 410 13.31 -23.94 -3.54
C GLU A 410 12.72 -23.77 -4.95
N GLY A 411 11.39 -23.77 -5.08
CA GLY A 411 10.76 -23.11 -6.21
C GLY A 411 10.64 -21.64 -5.85
N SER A 412 11.64 -20.83 -6.19
CA SER A 412 11.63 -19.41 -5.84
C SER A 412 10.35 -18.75 -6.36
N THR A 413 9.88 -17.68 -5.70
CA THR A 413 8.80 -16.82 -6.23
C THR A 413 9.01 -16.48 -7.71
N GLU A 414 10.26 -16.39 -8.17
CA GLU A 414 10.61 -16.20 -9.57
C GLU A 414 10.20 -17.39 -10.46
N GLU A 415 10.34 -18.63 -10.01
CA GLU A 415 9.86 -19.82 -10.74
C GLU A 415 8.34 -19.83 -10.86
N MET A 416 7.63 -19.49 -9.77
CA MET A 416 6.18 -19.34 -9.79
C MET A 416 5.75 -18.29 -10.82
N TYR A 417 6.39 -17.10 -10.81
CA TYR A 417 6.11 -16.08 -11.81
C TYR A 417 6.55 -16.50 -13.22
N ALA A 418 7.62 -17.26 -13.39
CA ALA A 418 8.04 -17.78 -14.69
C ALA A 418 7.02 -18.75 -15.27
N VAL A 419 6.47 -19.66 -14.44
CA VAL A 419 5.37 -20.55 -14.83
C VAL A 419 4.16 -19.73 -15.25
N VAL A 420 3.75 -18.76 -14.43
CA VAL A 420 2.54 -17.95 -14.72
C VAL A 420 2.71 -17.10 -15.98
N ARG A 421 3.91 -16.53 -16.22
CA ARG A 421 4.22 -15.80 -17.46
C ARG A 421 4.26 -16.69 -18.70
N SER A 422 4.56 -17.98 -18.55
CA SER A 422 4.55 -18.91 -19.68
C SER A 422 3.14 -19.23 -20.19
N ILE A 423 2.11 -18.91 -19.40
CA ILE A 423 0.69 -19.13 -19.75
C ILE A 423 0.20 -17.95 -20.60
N PRO A 424 -0.19 -18.19 -21.88
CA PRO A 424 -0.66 -17.11 -22.77
C PRO A 424 -2.03 -16.56 -22.39
N ASP A 425 -2.91 -17.41 -21.85
CA ASP A 425 -4.23 -16.99 -21.39
C ASP A 425 -4.12 -16.37 -20.00
N LYS A 426 -4.36 -15.06 -19.92
CA LYS A 426 -4.21 -14.32 -18.65
C LYS A 426 -5.17 -14.81 -17.56
N PHE A 427 -6.37 -15.28 -17.92
CA PHE A 427 -7.32 -15.79 -16.93
C PHE A 427 -6.82 -17.10 -16.33
N GLU A 428 -6.36 -18.03 -17.17
CA GLU A 428 -5.72 -19.28 -16.73
C GLU A 428 -4.44 -19.00 -15.92
N ALA A 429 -3.66 -17.98 -16.30
CA ALA A 429 -2.48 -17.54 -15.57
C ALA A 429 -2.85 -17.06 -14.14
N GLY A 430 -3.96 -16.31 -14.01
CA GLY A 430 -4.51 -15.91 -12.72
C GLY A 430 -4.99 -17.10 -11.87
N GLN A 431 -5.70 -18.05 -12.48
CA GLN A 431 -6.11 -19.28 -11.79
C GLN A 431 -4.92 -20.12 -11.33
N THR A 432 -3.88 -20.22 -12.16
CA THR A 432 -2.63 -20.91 -11.82
C THR A 432 -1.91 -20.21 -10.67
N MET A 433 -1.86 -18.87 -10.68
CA MET A 433 -1.35 -18.11 -9.53
C MET A 433 -2.09 -18.47 -8.23
N ALA A 434 -3.42 -18.58 -8.31
CA ALA A 434 -4.24 -18.93 -7.15
C ALA A 434 -4.06 -20.40 -6.71
N SER A 435 -3.82 -21.35 -7.62
CA SER A 435 -3.64 -22.76 -7.27
C SER A 435 -2.34 -23.02 -6.49
N PHE A 436 -1.33 -22.17 -6.64
CA PHE A 436 -0.17 -22.22 -5.75
C PHE A 436 -0.54 -21.97 -4.28
N LEU A 437 -1.71 -21.39 -3.98
CA LEU A 437 -2.25 -21.31 -2.63
C LEU A 437 -3.01 -22.55 -2.20
N GLU A 438 -3.67 -23.26 -3.12
CA GLU A 438 -4.31 -24.54 -2.81
C GLU A 438 -3.29 -25.59 -2.34
N TYR A 439 -1.99 -25.36 -2.57
CA TYR A 439 -0.89 -26.07 -1.92
C TYR A 439 -0.95 -26.04 -0.37
N LEU A 440 -1.65 -25.07 0.23
CA LEU A 440 -1.88 -24.96 1.68
C LEU A 440 -3.05 -25.82 2.19
N GLY A 441 -3.74 -26.53 1.29
CA GLY A 441 -4.75 -27.53 1.63
C GLY A 441 -5.94 -27.00 2.43
N GLU A 442 -6.50 -27.89 3.25
CA GLU A 442 -7.69 -27.66 4.07
C GLU A 442 -7.55 -26.47 5.04
N ASP A 443 -6.35 -26.22 5.55
CA ASP A 443 -6.09 -25.11 6.48
C ASP A 443 -6.27 -23.75 5.80
N GLY A 444 -5.75 -23.59 4.57
CA GLY A 444 -5.96 -22.36 3.80
C GLY A 444 -7.43 -22.11 3.48
N GLU A 445 -8.18 -23.16 3.10
CA GLU A 445 -9.62 -23.06 2.86
C GLU A 445 -10.39 -22.67 4.12
N ASN A 446 -10.04 -23.25 5.28
CA ASN A 446 -10.64 -22.92 6.57
C ASN A 446 -10.38 -21.45 6.94
N THR A 447 -9.16 -20.95 6.71
CA THR A 447 -8.84 -19.53 6.95
C THR A 447 -9.71 -18.59 6.12
N VAL A 448 -9.90 -18.88 4.82
CA VAL A 448 -10.76 -18.05 3.97
C VAL A 448 -12.23 -18.18 4.37
N ALA A 449 -12.69 -19.38 4.76
CA ALA A 449 -14.05 -19.61 5.25
C ALA A 449 -14.34 -18.85 6.55
N ASP A 450 -13.44 -18.92 7.54
CA ASP A 450 -13.59 -18.22 8.81
C ASP A 450 -13.56 -16.70 8.62
N LEU A 451 -12.70 -16.21 7.71
CA LEU A 451 -12.70 -14.79 7.32
C LEU A 451 -14.04 -14.39 6.70
N LEU A 452 -14.57 -15.17 5.75
CA LEU A 452 -15.84 -14.88 5.10
C LEU A 452 -17.00 -14.88 6.11
N LEU A 453 -17.00 -15.82 7.06
CA LEU A 453 -17.98 -15.88 8.13
C LEU A 453 -17.92 -14.62 9.01
N GLU A 454 -16.72 -14.18 9.42
CA GLU A 454 -16.57 -12.94 10.18
C GLU A 454 -17.10 -11.72 9.40
N PHE A 455 -16.88 -11.67 8.08
CA PHE A 455 -17.42 -10.63 7.22
C PHE A 455 -18.96 -10.63 7.17
N VAL A 456 -19.58 -11.82 7.14
CA VAL A 456 -21.05 -11.98 7.20
C VAL A 456 -21.58 -11.51 8.55
N ASP A 457 -21.02 -11.99 9.66
CA ASP A 457 -21.46 -11.67 11.02
C ASP A 457 -21.37 -10.16 11.32
N ARG A 458 -20.41 -9.48 10.68
CA ARG A 458 -20.22 -8.02 10.80
C ARG A 458 -21.04 -7.20 9.79
N GLY A 459 -21.79 -7.83 8.89
CA GLY A 459 -22.57 -7.14 7.85
C GLY A 459 -21.72 -6.46 6.77
N LEU A 460 -20.52 -6.95 6.49
CA LEU A 460 -19.53 -6.36 5.57
C LEU A 460 -19.63 -6.87 4.12
N VAL A 461 -20.62 -7.71 3.86
CA VAL A 461 -20.86 -8.38 2.56
C VAL A 461 -22.00 -7.76 1.75
N GLY A 462 -22.81 -6.91 2.38
CA GLY A 462 -23.95 -6.23 1.73
C GLY A 462 -25.04 -7.19 1.24
N LEU A 463 -25.39 -8.20 2.05
CA LEU A 463 -26.43 -9.19 1.78
C LEU A 463 -27.84 -8.70 2.14
#